data_AF-A0A7S3I7U6-F1
#
_entry.id   AF-A0A7S3I7U6-F1
#
_cell.length_a   1.000
_cell.length_b   1.000
_cell.length_c   1.000
_cell.angle_alpha   90.00
_cell.angle_beta   90.00
_cell.angle_gamma   90.00
#
_symmetry.space_group_name_H-M   'P 1'
#
loop_
_entity.id
_entity.type
_entity.pdbx_description
1 polymer ?
#
loop_
_entity_poly.entity_id
_entity_poly.type
_entity_poly.pdbx_seq_one_letter_code
_entity_poly.pdbx_strand_id
1 'polypeptide(L)'
;MVYKIRNKGFGAVFSGTGNVRAYPARKTMVNPDLSTHVTLQVQITRFTGMRVLHNYRNISRATKQFMMGDRFFEQLMILTIREHYFRPMYYKAPIENTFFLGRTLADLTDRHYALFANNQHPLQLAAYNEYNTFLQDLHDQASAARDEEDGQRFTQAIGEAESQLNAAEGETLSMDDLSDIYIQVRGANRARANMALNTLSKSGEINDYLEVRRPYGAAE
;
A
#
# COMPACT_ATOMS: atom_id res chain seq x y z
N MET A 1 5.24 -16.26 -18.98
CA MET A 1 3.96 -16.98 -19.20
C MET A 1 2.87 -16.24 -18.43
N VAL A 2 1.89 -15.65 -19.11
CA VAL A 2 0.82 -14.87 -18.45
C VAL A 2 -0.33 -15.83 -18.10
N TYR A 3 -0.64 -15.97 -16.81
CA TYR A 3 -1.78 -16.78 -16.33
C TYR A 3 -3.04 -15.93 -16.19
N LYS A 4 -4.18 -16.46 -16.60
CA LYS A 4 -5.51 -15.85 -16.38
C LYS A 4 -6.46 -16.90 -15.82
N ILE A 5 -7.31 -16.49 -14.87
CA ILE A 5 -8.38 -17.35 -14.34
C ILE A 5 -9.32 -17.73 -15.47
N ARG A 6 -9.49 -19.04 -15.70
CA ARG A 6 -10.31 -19.58 -16.81
C ARG A 6 -11.77 -19.83 -16.45
N ASN A 7 -12.10 -19.85 -15.16
CA ASN A 7 -13.46 -20.10 -14.71
C ASN A 7 -14.35 -18.88 -14.99
N LYS A 8 -15.22 -18.99 -16.00
CA LYS A 8 -16.17 -17.93 -16.39
C LYS A 8 -17.23 -17.63 -15.31
N GLY A 9 -17.54 -18.59 -14.44
CA GLY A 9 -18.46 -18.42 -13.31
C GLY A 9 -17.86 -17.68 -12.11
N PHE A 10 -16.56 -17.42 -12.11
CA PHE A 10 -15.87 -16.72 -11.02
C PHE A 10 -16.45 -15.31 -10.79
N GLY A 11 -16.69 -14.54 -11.86
CA GLY A 11 -17.27 -13.19 -11.74
C GLY A 11 -18.71 -13.19 -11.18
N ALA A 12 -19.52 -14.20 -11.48
CA ALA A 12 -20.91 -14.26 -11.03
C ALA A 12 -21.05 -14.35 -9.49
N VAL A 13 -20.08 -14.98 -8.82
CA VAL A 13 -20.07 -15.14 -7.36
C VAL A 13 -19.49 -13.91 -6.64
N PHE A 14 -18.54 -13.20 -7.27
CA PHE A 14 -17.81 -12.09 -6.63
C PHE A 14 -18.27 -10.69 -7.05
N SER A 15 -18.86 -10.53 -8.24
CA SER A 15 -19.36 -9.23 -8.74
C SER A 15 -20.81 -9.29 -9.22
N GLY A 16 -21.45 -10.46 -9.19
CA GLY A 16 -22.81 -10.66 -9.67
C GLY A 16 -23.90 -10.49 -8.59
N THR A 17 -25.14 -10.61 -9.03
CA THR A 17 -26.38 -10.59 -8.23
C THR A 17 -26.47 -11.66 -7.13
N GLY A 18 -25.60 -12.67 -7.16
CA GLY A 18 -25.48 -13.70 -6.12
C GLY A 18 -24.53 -13.35 -4.97
N ASN A 19 -23.82 -12.22 -5.05
CA ASN A 19 -22.87 -11.84 -4.00
C ASN A 19 -23.58 -11.14 -2.83
N VAL A 20 -23.70 -11.84 -1.72
CA VAL A 20 -24.28 -11.34 -0.45
C VAL A 20 -23.56 -10.08 0.08
N ARG A 21 -22.32 -9.82 -0.34
CA ARG A 21 -21.55 -8.61 0.01
C ARG A 21 -21.90 -7.38 -0.83
N ALA A 22 -22.43 -7.57 -2.04
CA ALA A 22 -22.81 -6.47 -2.96
C ALA A 22 -24.33 -6.29 -3.04
N TYR A 23 -25.06 -7.40 -2.93
CA TYR A 23 -26.51 -7.47 -2.84
C TYR A 23 -26.83 -8.43 -1.71
N PRO A 24 -27.22 -7.95 -0.52
CA PRO A 24 -27.75 -8.79 0.55
C PRO A 24 -29.14 -9.30 0.14
N ALA A 25 -29.22 -10.01 -0.98
CA ALA A 25 -30.39 -10.69 -1.45
C ALA A 25 -30.46 -12.02 -0.69
N ARG A 26 -31.61 -12.23 -0.05
CA ARG A 26 -32.06 -13.42 0.69
C ARG A 26 -31.71 -13.39 2.18
N LYS A 27 -32.60 -12.82 3.01
CA LYS A 27 -33.43 -13.64 3.95
C LYS A 27 -34.28 -12.88 4.99
N THR A 28 -34.24 -11.56 5.10
CA THR A 28 -35.06 -10.87 6.13
C THR A 28 -36.02 -9.86 5.51
N MET A 29 -37.32 -10.03 5.76
CA MET A 29 -38.31 -8.98 5.51
C MET A 29 -37.83 -7.69 6.19
N VAL A 30 -37.52 -6.68 5.40
CA VAL A 30 -37.06 -5.36 5.87
C VAL A 30 -38.24 -4.53 6.39
N ASN A 31 -39.46 -4.92 5.99
CA ASN A 31 -40.69 -4.25 6.39
C ASN A 31 -41.24 -4.94 7.65
N PRO A 32 -41.14 -4.32 8.83
CA PRO A 32 -41.85 -4.82 10.00
C PRO A 32 -43.36 -4.71 9.77
N ASP A 33 -44.10 -5.76 10.05
CA ASP A 33 -45.57 -5.69 10.07
C ASP A 33 -46.02 -4.95 11.34
N LEU A 34 -46.30 -3.66 11.16
CA LEU A 34 -46.72 -2.73 12.22
C LEU A 34 -48.13 -3.03 12.74
N SER A 35 -48.90 -3.91 12.06
CA SER A 35 -50.26 -4.25 12.48
C SER A 35 -50.30 -5.34 13.56
N THR A 36 -49.28 -6.21 13.60
CA THR A 36 -49.22 -7.38 14.48
C THR A 36 -48.27 -7.19 15.67
N HIS A 37 -47.32 -6.25 15.60
CA HIS A 37 -46.29 -6.05 16.62
C HIS A 37 -46.49 -4.73 17.37
N VAL A 38 -46.69 -4.79 18.69
CA VAL A 38 -46.87 -3.62 19.57
C VAL A 38 -45.54 -2.91 19.87
N THR A 39 -44.41 -3.62 19.77
CA THR A 39 -43.08 -3.10 20.12
C THR A 39 -42.03 -3.50 19.09
N LEU A 40 -41.10 -2.57 18.78
CA LEU A 40 -39.98 -2.79 17.88
C LEU A 40 -38.66 -2.39 18.58
N GLN A 41 -37.68 -3.29 18.57
CA GLN A 41 -36.32 -2.98 19.04
C GLN A 41 -35.42 -2.68 17.85
N VAL A 42 -34.94 -1.43 17.75
CA VAL A 42 -34.04 -0.98 16.68
C VAL A 42 -32.78 -0.39 17.29
N GLN A 43 -31.61 -0.88 16.87
CA GLN A 43 -30.30 -0.33 17.28
C GLN A 43 -29.75 0.71 16.30
N ILE A 44 -30.40 0.85 15.14
CA ILE A 44 -29.99 1.78 14.07
C ILE A 44 -30.44 3.19 14.45
N THR A 45 -29.51 4.13 14.38
CA THR A 45 -29.76 5.53 14.72
C THR A 45 -29.26 6.45 13.60
N ARG A 46 -29.79 7.68 13.56
CA ARG A 46 -29.37 8.72 12.60
C ARG A 46 -28.01 9.36 12.93
N PHE A 47 -27.38 8.97 14.04
CA PHE A 47 -26.13 9.58 14.52
C PHE A 47 -24.86 9.00 13.88
N THR A 48 -24.98 8.07 12.95
CA THR A 48 -23.84 7.42 12.29
C THR A 48 -22.91 8.42 11.60
N GLY A 49 -23.47 9.36 10.82
CA GLY A 49 -22.67 10.40 10.14
C GLY A 49 -21.87 11.27 11.11
N MET A 50 -22.50 11.69 12.21
CA MET A 50 -21.83 12.49 13.25
C MET A 50 -20.72 11.71 13.96
N ARG A 51 -20.92 10.41 14.22
CA ARG A 51 -19.89 9.54 14.83
C ARG A 51 -18.68 9.41 13.93
N VAL A 52 -18.88 9.18 12.63
CA VAL A 52 -17.77 9.08 11.67
C VAL A 52 -16.94 10.36 11.64
N LEU A 53 -17.59 11.54 11.56
CA LEU A 53 -16.89 12.83 11.59
C LEU A 53 -16.14 13.08 12.91
N HIS A 54 -16.78 12.74 14.03
CA HIS A 54 -16.18 12.88 15.34
C HIS A 54 -14.96 11.97 15.51
N ASN A 55 -15.05 10.72 15.06
CA ASN A 55 -13.95 9.75 15.12
C ASN A 55 -12.79 10.14 14.21
N TYR A 56 -13.06 10.69 13.02
CA TYR A 56 -12.00 11.21 12.16
C TYR A 56 -11.17 12.26 12.91
N ARG A 57 -11.84 13.21 13.56
CA ARG A 57 -11.19 14.23 14.37
C ARG A 57 -10.42 13.62 15.54
N ASN A 58 -11.00 12.68 16.27
CA ASN A 58 -10.37 12.09 17.45
C ASN A 58 -9.13 11.27 17.09
N ILE A 59 -9.23 10.44 16.04
CA ILE A 59 -8.08 9.68 15.52
C ILE A 59 -6.99 10.64 15.06
N SER A 60 -7.32 11.65 14.25
CA SER A 60 -6.33 12.63 13.76
C SER A 60 -5.62 13.36 14.91
N ARG A 61 -6.33 13.71 15.98
CA ARG A 61 -5.73 14.33 17.16
C ARG A 61 -4.85 13.36 17.95
N ALA A 62 -5.34 12.14 18.20
CA ALA A 62 -4.59 11.12 18.92
C ALA A 62 -3.29 10.74 18.19
N THR A 63 -3.32 10.66 16.86
CA THR A 63 -2.12 10.38 16.07
C THR A 63 -1.08 11.49 16.21
N LYS A 64 -1.50 12.76 16.16
CA LYS A 64 -0.60 13.93 16.21
C LYS A 64 0.15 14.06 17.54
N GLN A 65 -0.43 13.56 18.63
CA GLN A 65 0.19 13.62 19.95
C GLN A 65 1.61 13.03 19.97
N PHE A 66 1.86 12.00 19.17
CA PHE A 66 3.13 11.26 19.12
C PHE A 66 4.02 11.66 17.94
N MET A 67 3.64 12.67 17.15
CA MET A 67 4.40 13.13 15.98
C MET A 67 5.41 14.24 16.30
N MET A 68 5.55 14.61 17.58
CA MET A 68 6.52 15.60 18.06
C MET A 68 6.43 16.98 17.37
N GLY A 69 5.30 17.30 16.74
CA GLY A 69 5.12 18.56 16.00
C GLY A 69 5.75 18.57 14.60
N ASP A 70 6.18 17.43 14.08
CA ASP A 70 6.71 17.32 12.72
C ASP A 70 5.58 17.52 11.70
N ARG A 71 5.63 18.66 11.00
CA ARG A 71 4.60 19.05 10.02
C ARG A 71 4.55 18.13 8.81
N PHE A 72 5.68 17.57 8.38
CA PHE A 72 5.72 16.69 7.21
C PHE A 72 5.07 15.34 7.56
N PHE A 73 5.44 14.77 8.71
CA PHE A 73 4.85 13.52 9.17
C PHE A 73 3.35 13.64 9.45
N GLU A 74 2.92 14.77 10.04
CA GLU A 74 1.50 15.05 10.23
C GLU A 74 0.70 15.08 8.92
N GLN A 75 1.26 15.69 7.87
CA GLN A 75 0.61 15.78 6.57
C GLN A 75 0.47 14.41 5.91
N LEU A 76 1.54 13.60 5.92
CA LEU A 76 1.50 12.22 5.42
C LEU A 76 0.40 11.43 6.12
N MET A 77 0.34 11.51 7.44
CA MET A 77 -0.63 10.77 8.23
C MET A 77 -2.07 11.23 8.02
N ILE A 78 -2.30 12.52 7.77
CA ILE A 78 -3.63 13.02 7.38
C ILE A 78 -4.04 12.42 6.04
N LEU A 79 -3.14 12.34 5.05
CA LEU A 79 -3.45 11.72 3.76
C LEU A 79 -3.80 10.23 3.92
N THR A 80 -3.04 9.50 4.73
CA THR A 80 -3.31 8.09 5.03
C THR A 80 -4.67 7.90 5.72
N ILE A 81 -4.96 8.68 6.76
CA ILE A 81 -6.26 8.60 7.48
C ILE A 81 -7.41 8.96 6.52
N ARG A 82 -7.22 9.99 5.68
CA ARG A 82 -8.21 10.36 4.67
C ARG A 82 -8.49 9.19 3.72
N GLU A 83 -7.45 8.56 3.18
CA GLU A 83 -7.61 7.41 2.30
C GLU A 83 -8.44 6.30 2.97
N HIS A 84 -8.17 5.98 4.24
CA HIS A 84 -8.93 4.97 4.98
C HIS A 84 -10.40 5.33 5.17
N TYR A 85 -10.72 6.60 5.46
CA TYR A 85 -12.10 7.06 5.64
C TYR A 85 -12.89 7.15 4.32
N PHE A 86 -12.22 7.51 3.21
CA PHE A 86 -12.85 7.59 1.89
C PHE A 86 -12.86 6.26 1.14
N ARG A 87 -12.11 5.25 1.62
CA ARG A 87 -12.01 3.93 0.98
C ARG A 87 -13.36 3.29 0.62
N PRO A 88 -14.41 3.36 1.47
CA PRO A 88 -15.72 2.81 1.12
C PRO A 88 -16.31 3.43 -0.14
N MET A 89 -16.08 4.74 -0.39
CA MET A 89 -16.59 5.46 -1.57
C MET A 89 -16.00 4.97 -2.89
N TYR A 90 -14.84 4.30 -2.84
CA TYR A 90 -14.17 3.76 -4.03
C TYR A 90 -14.45 2.27 -4.25
N TYR A 91 -15.29 1.64 -3.44
CA TYR A 91 -15.65 0.25 -3.63
C TYR A 91 -16.55 0.08 -4.86
N LYS A 92 -16.27 -0.98 -5.64
CA LYS A 92 -17.14 -1.40 -6.75
C LYS A 92 -18.49 -1.94 -6.26
N ALA A 93 -18.58 -2.32 -4.99
CA ALA A 93 -19.82 -2.77 -4.37
C ALA A 93 -20.71 -1.54 -4.07
N PRO A 94 -22.00 -1.57 -4.44
CA PRO A 94 -22.90 -0.46 -4.19
C PRO A 94 -23.10 -0.28 -2.68
N ILE A 95 -22.60 0.85 -2.16
CA ILE A 95 -22.64 1.20 -0.74
C ILE A 95 -24.09 1.34 -0.24
N GLU A 96 -24.96 1.90 -1.09
CA GLU A 96 -26.36 2.16 -0.79
C GLU A 96 -27.19 0.88 -0.59
N ASN A 97 -26.79 -0.20 -1.26
CA ASN A 97 -27.48 -1.49 -1.17
C ASN A 97 -27.05 -2.32 0.04
N THR A 98 -26.02 -1.87 0.77
CA THR A 98 -25.52 -2.57 1.94
C THR A 98 -26.26 -2.03 3.17
N PHE A 99 -27.26 -2.78 3.65
CA PHE A 99 -28.22 -2.37 4.71
C PHE A 99 -27.62 -1.62 5.92
N PHE A 100 -26.35 -1.86 6.28
CA PHE A 100 -25.72 -1.29 7.48
C PHE A 100 -24.35 -0.63 7.26
N LEU A 101 -23.88 -0.39 6.03
CA LEU A 101 -22.47 0.01 5.83
C LEU A 101 -22.08 1.29 6.61
N GLY A 102 -22.95 2.30 6.63
CA GLY A 102 -22.69 3.53 7.40
C GLY A 102 -22.58 3.31 8.91
N ARG A 103 -23.32 2.34 9.45
CA ARG A 103 -23.23 1.95 10.87
C ARG A 103 -21.98 1.10 11.13
N THR A 104 -21.72 0.13 10.26
CA THR A 104 -20.52 -0.73 10.34
C THR A 104 -19.24 0.09 10.27
N LEU A 105 -19.20 1.11 9.40
CA LEU A 105 -18.06 2.04 9.32
C LEU A 105 -17.89 2.81 10.63
N ALA A 106 -18.96 3.38 11.18
CA ALA A 106 -18.90 4.09 12.46
C ALA A 106 -18.37 3.18 13.59
N ASP A 107 -18.93 1.98 13.73
CA ASP A 107 -18.52 1.04 14.78
C ASP A 107 -17.09 0.51 14.57
N LEU A 108 -16.65 0.35 13.32
CA LEU A 108 -15.27 0.00 13.00
C LEU A 108 -14.31 1.15 13.37
N THR A 109 -14.67 2.40 13.06
CA THR A 109 -13.85 3.57 13.40
C THR A 109 -13.70 3.77 14.91
N ASP A 110 -14.73 3.43 15.71
CA ASP A 110 -14.61 3.45 17.17
C ASP A 110 -13.55 2.45 17.67
N ARG A 111 -13.52 1.24 17.11
CA ARG A 111 -12.51 0.23 17.46
C ARG A 111 -11.12 0.68 17.09
N HIS A 112 -10.96 1.29 15.92
CA HIS A 112 -9.68 1.87 15.52
C HIS A 112 -9.28 2.99 16.49
N TYR A 113 -10.19 3.91 16.81
CA TYR A 113 -9.92 4.98 17.75
C TYR A 113 -9.44 4.48 19.11
N ALA A 114 -10.05 3.41 19.66
CA ALA A 114 -9.60 2.81 20.92
C ALA A 114 -8.11 2.40 20.89
N LEU A 115 -7.64 1.87 19.76
CA LEU A 115 -6.22 1.52 19.58
C LEU A 115 -5.34 2.76 19.34
N PHE A 116 -5.84 3.74 18.59
CA PHE A 116 -5.12 5.00 18.32
C PHE A 116 -4.89 5.82 19.60
N ALA A 117 -5.90 5.88 20.46
CA ALA A 117 -5.83 6.56 21.76
C ALA A 117 -4.81 5.92 22.71
N ASN A 118 -4.65 4.59 22.62
CA ASN A 118 -3.68 3.84 23.42
C ASN A 118 -2.30 3.73 22.76
N ASN A 119 -2.07 4.37 21.61
CA ASN A 119 -0.83 4.29 20.84
C ASN A 119 -0.41 2.84 20.49
N GLN A 120 -1.40 1.98 20.22
CA GLN A 120 -1.20 0.56 19.90
C GLN A 120 -1.69 0.20 18.51
N HIS A 121 -2.16 1.19 17.74
CA HIS A 121 -2.68 0.90 16.42
C HIS A 121 -1.53 0.48 15.50
N PRO A 122 -1.64 -0.65 14.75
CA PRO A 122 -0.56 -1.14 13.89
C PRO A 122 -0.07 -0.10 12.89
N LEU A 123 -0.99 0.73 12.38
CA LEU A 123 -0.67 1.84 11.47
C LEU A 123 0.22 2.90 12.14
N GLN A 124 0.03 3.21 13.42
CA GLN A 124 0.90 4.14 14.15
C GLN A 124 2.30 3.55 14.26
N LEU A 125 2.39 2.30 14.74
CA LEU A 125 3.67 1.63 14.97
C LEU A 125 4.46 1.46 13.67
N ALA A 126 3.80 1.07 12.59
CA ALA A 126 4.40 1.01 11.27
C ALA A 126 4.87 2.39 10.81
N ALA A 127 4.03 3.42 10.94
CA ALA A 127 4.39 4.78 10.55
C ALA A 127 5.60 5.31 11.32
N TYR A 128 5.71 5.03 12.62
CA TYR A 128 6.89 5.41 13.41
C TYR A 128 8.16 4.71 12.93
N ASN A 129 8.07 3.41 12.67
CA ASN A 129 9.22 2.64 12.19
C ASN A 129 9.69 3.14 10.82
N GLU A 130 8.78 3.28 9.86
CA GLU A 130 9.11 3.78 8.52
C GLU A 130 9.67 5.20 8.56
N TYR A 131 9.08 6.08 9.39
CA TYR A 131 9.56 7.45 9.50
C TYR A 131 10.93 7.53 10.17
N ASN A 132 11.19 6.68 11.16
CA ASN A 132 12.51 6.60 11.78
C ASN A 132 13.56 6.08 10.81
N THR A 133 13.24 5.07 9.99
CA THR A 133 14.14 4.60 8.92
C THR A 133 14.42 5.72 7.92
N PHE A 134 13.40 6.45 7.49
CA PHE A 134 13.57 7.61 6.60
C PHE A 134 14.50 8.68 7.20
N LEU A 135 14.33 9.03 8.48
CA LEU A 135 15.20 9.99 9.14
C LEU A 135 16.64 9.47 9.30
N GLN A 136 16.81 8.17 9.55
CA GLN A 136 18.13 7.53 9.62
C GLN A 136 18.83 7.61 8.26
N ASP A 137 18.13 7.26 7.18
CA ASP A 137 18.66 7.31 5.82
C ASP A 137 19.02 8.75 5.40
N LEU A 138 18.17 9.72 5.75
CA LEU A 138 18.42 11.15 5.47
C LEU A 138 19.69 11.68 6.16
N HIS A 139 20.04 11.12 7.31
CA HIS A 139 21.21 11.49 8.09
C HIS A 139 22.41 10.53 7.89
N ASP A 140 22.28 9.49 7.06
CA ASP A 140 23.39 8.59 6.73
C ASP A 140 24.28 9.20 5.65
N GLN A 141 25.45 9.69 6.06
CA GLN A 141 26.47 10.23 5.15
C GLN A 141 26.94 9.20 4.12
N ALA A 142 27.00 7.91 4.49
CA ALA A 142 27.42 6.87 3.56
C ALA A 142 26.37 6.65 2.47
N SER A 143 25.08 6.72 2.81
CA SER A 143 24.00 6.67 1.82
C SER A 143 24.03 7.87 0.90
N ALA A 144 24.18 9.08 1.45
CA ALA A 144 24.26 10.30 0.64
C ALA A 144 25.43 10.26 -0.37
N ALA A 145 26.61 9.80 0.05
CA ALA A 145 27.77 9.66 -0.84
C ALA A 145 27.53 8.61 -1.95
N ARG A 146 26.85 7.50 -1.64
CA ARG A 146 26.47 6.47 -2.64
C ARG A 146 25.47 7.02 -3.65
N ASP A 147 24.48 7.79 -3.21
CA ASP A 147 23.49 8.38 -4.10
C ASP A 147 24.11 9.45 -5.01
N GLU A 148 25.12 10.19 -4.53
CA GLU A 148 25.90 11.11 -5.36
C GLU A 148 26.73 10.37 -6.41
N GLU A 149 27.41 9.27 -6.04
CA GLU A 149 28.15 8.41 -6.97
C GLU A 149 27.21 7.83 -8.06
N ASP A 150 26.02 7.38 -7.68
CA ASP A 150 25.01 6.88 -8.60
C ASP A 150 24.51 8.00 -9.54
N GLY A 151 24.30 9.21 -9.02
CA GLY A 151 23.91 10.38 -9.82
C GLY A 151 24.97 10.75 -10.86
N GLN A 152 26.25 10.76 -10.47
CA GLN A 152 27.36 11.02 -11.39
C GLN A 152 27.44 9.97 -12.50
N ARG A 153 27.29 8.68 -12.15
CA ARG A 153 27.23 7.60 -13.15
C ARG A 153 26.05 7.72 -14.09
N PHE A 154 24.90 8.10 -13.57
CA PHE A 154 23.70 8.31 -14.38
C PHE A 154 23.92 9.44 -15.40
N THR A 155 24.48 10.58 -14.99
CA THR A 155 24.83 11.67 -15.91
C THR A 155 25.87 11.27 -16.93
N GLN A 156 26.89 10.50 -16.54
CA GLN A 156 27.88 9.97 -17.49
C GLN A 156 27.22 9.06 -18.54
N ALA A 157 26.39 8.12 -18.11
CA ALA A 157 25.71 7.20 -19.01
C ALA A 157 24.73 7.91 -19.96
N ILE A 158 24.06 8.98 -19.50
CA ILE A 158 23.27 9.86 -20.38
C ILE A 158 24.17 10.50 -21.45
N GLY A 159 25.29 11.10 -21.06
CA GLY A 159 26.18 11.76 -22.02
C GLY A 159 26.77 10.78 -23.05
N GLU A 160 27.08 9.56 -22.63
CA GLU A 160 27.51 8.47 -23.53
C GLU A 160 26.39 8.08 -24.51
N ALA A 161 25.16 7.94 -24.02
CA ALA A 161 24.01 7.61 -24.87
C ALA A 161 23.67 8.75 -25.85
N GLU A 162 23.67 10.00 -25.40
CA GLU A 162 23.46 11.18 -26.25
C GLU A 162 24.51 11.31 -27.35
N SER A 163 25.77 10.93 -27.06
CA SER A 163 26.84 10.98 -28.07
C SER A 163 26.66 10.01 -29.24
N GLN A 164 25.82 8.98 -29.06
CA GLN A 164 25.51 7.98 -30.08
C GLN A 164 24.28 8.35 -30.91
N LEU A 165 23.53 9.38 -30.50
CA LEU A 165 22.34 9.85 -31.19
C LEU A 165 22.68 10.83 -32.31
N ASN A 166 21.91 10.75 -33.40
CA ASN A 166 22.04 11.69 -34.50
C ASN A 166 21.26 12.98 -34.22
N ALA A 167 21.86 13.86 -33.42
CA ALA A 167 21.26 15.15 -33.07
C ALA A 167 20.91 16.01 -34.31
N ALA A 168 21.59 15.81 -35.44
CA ALA A 168 21.30 16.52 -36.69
C ALA A 168 19.96 16.09 -37.34
N GLU A 169 19.51 14.86 -37.07
CA GLU A 169 18.22 14.32 -37.51
C GLU A 169 17.11 14.52 -36.47
N GLY A 170 17.41 15.17 -35.34
CA GLY A 170 16.46 15.47 -34.28
C GLY A 170 16.25 14.32 -33.28
N GLU A 171 17.13 13.33 -33.26
CA GLU A 171 17.09 12.25 -32.27
C GLU A 171 17.38 12.79 -30.87
N THR A 172 16.58 12.36 -29.89
CA THR A 172 16.71 12.72 -28.48
C THR A 172 16.38 11.50 -27.62
N LEU A 173 16.93 11.46 -26.40
CA LEU A 173 16.59 10.40 -25.45
C LEU A 173 15.12 10.50 -25.04
N SER A 174 14.41 9.38 -25.16
CA SER A 174 13.06 9.26 -24.64
C SER A 174 13.07 9.02 -23.12
N MET A 175 11.90 9.14 -22.49
CA MET A 175 11.75 8.79 -21.08
C MET A 175 12.03 7.30 -20.82
N ASP A 176 11.74 6.43 -21.81
CA ASP A 176 12.00 5.00 -21.69
C ASP A 176 13.52 4.74 -21.69
N ASP A 177 14.29 5.41 -22.57
CA ASP A 177 15.75 5.31 -22.60
C ASP A 177 16.39 5.78 -21.28
N LEU A 178 15.90 6.90 -20.74
CA LEU A 178 16.34 7.40 -19.42
C LEU A 178 16.01 6.40 -18.30
N SER A 179 14.86 5.74 -18.38
CA SER A 179 14.45 4.73 -17.40
C SER A 179 15.34 3.48 -17.47
N ASP A 180 15.73 3.05 -18.67
CA ASP A 180 16.62 1.91 -18.88
C ASP A 180 18.03 2.20 -18.36
N ILE A 181 18.56 3.39 -18.64
CA ILE A 181 19.85 3.86 -18.09
C ILE A 181 19.78 3.86 -16.55
N TYR A 182 18.70 4.38 -15.97
CA TYR A 182 18.52 4.40 -14.51
C TYR A 182 18.48 2.98 -13.93
N ILE A 183 17.73 2.06 -14.56
CA ILE A 183 17.64 0.66 -14.14
C ILE A 183 19.02 -0.01 -14.21
N GLN A 184 19.81 0.26 -15.24
CA GLN A 184 21.16 -0.28 -15.39
C GLN A 184 22.10 0.19 -14.27
N VAL A 185 22.14 1.50 -14.00
CA VAL A 185 22.97 2.08 -12.93
C VAL A 185 22.58 1.52 -11.56
N ARG A 186 21.28 1.53 -11.23
CA ARG A 186 20.80 0.98 -9.95
C ARG A 186 20.96 -0.54 -9.88
N GLY A 187 20.87 -1.25 -11.00
CA GLY A 187 21.13 -2.69 -11.09
C GLY A 187 22.57 -3.04 -10.73
N ALA A 188 23.54 -2.28 -11.25
CA ALA A 188 24.96 -2.44 -10.92
C ALA A 188 25.24 -2.16 -9.44
N ASN A 189 24.63 -1.11 -8.87
CA ASN A 189 24.77 -0.81 -7.44
C ASN A 189 24.15 -1.92 -6.55
N ARG A 190 22.93 -2.39 -6.88
CA ARG A 190 22.29 -3.52 -6.17
C ARG A 190 23.13 -4.79 -6.19
N ALA A 191 23.75 -5.10 -7.33
CA ALA A 191 24.65 -6.25 -7.45
C ALA A 191 25.89 -6.10 -6.56
N ARG A 192 26.47 -4.90 -6.48
CA ARG A 192 27.63 -4.61 -5.61
C ARG A 192 27.30 -4.73 -4.12
N ALA A 193 26.12 -4.28 -3.71
CA ALA A 193 25.71 -4.30 -2.31
C ALA A 193 25.02 -5.61 -1.89
N ASN A 194 25.09 -6.67 -2.71
CA ASN A 194 24.45 -7.97 -2.46
C ASN A 194 22.95 -7.88 -2.15
N MET A 195 22.25 -6.90 -2.73
CA MET A 195 20.80 -6.72 -2.58
C MET A 195 19.98 -7.54 -3.60
N ALA A 196 20.60 -8.54 -4.23
CA ALA A 196 19.94 -9.39 -5.21
C ALA A 196 19.13 -10.49 -4.50
N LEU A 197 17.80 -10.37 -4.52
CA LEU A 197 16.86 -11.34 -3.95
C LEU A 197 16.52 -12.49 -4.92
N ASN A 198 17.46 -12.86 -5.79
CA ASN A 198 17.24 -13.92 -6.76
C ASN A 198 17.31 -15.28 -6.07
N THR A 199 16.27 -16.09 -6.21
CA THR A 199 16.22 -17.46 -5.69
C THR A 199 17.13 -18.41 -6.44
N LEU A 200 17.46 -18.09 -7.70
CA LEU A 200 18.34 -18.88 -8.55
C LEU A 200 19.58 -18.08 -8.93
N SER A 201 20.71 -18.76 -8.98
CA SER A 201 21.96 -18.25 -9.51
C SER A 201 21.91 -18.18 -11.05
N LYS A 202 22.96 -17.63 -11.66
CA LYS A 202 23.11 -17.65 -13.13
C LYS A 202 23.23 -19.08 -13.71
N SER A 203 23.66 -20.05 -12.89
CA SER A 203 23.71 -21.48 -13.27
C SER A 203 22.34 -22.17 -13.17
N GLY A 204 21.31 -21.51 -12.62
CA GLY A 204 20.00 -22.10 -12.38
C GLY A 204 19.92 -22.95 -11.11
N GLU A 205 20.99 -22.94 -10.30
CA GLU A 205 21.01 -23.55 -8.97
C GLU A 205 20.38 -22.61 -7.95
N ILE A 206 19.93 -23.14 -6.82
CA ILE A 206 19.34 -22.32 -5.75
C ILE A 206 20.43 -21.43 -5.14
N ASN A 207 20.18 -20.13 -5.06
CA ASN A 207 21.10 -19.18 -4.45
C ASN A 207 20.91 -19.15 -2.92
N ASP A 208 21.25 -20.26 -2.27
CA ASP A 208 21.13 -20.46 -0.84
C ASP A 208 22.44 -21.06 -0.30
N TYR A 209 22.79 -20.77 0.96
CA TYR A 209 23.97 -21.32 1.61
C TYR A 209 23.91 -22.85 1.76
N LEU A 210 22.70 -23.43 1.66
CA LEU A 210 22.47 -24.86 1.66
C LEU A 210 22.76 -25.53 0.31
N GLU A 211 22.88 -24.77 -0.78
CA GLU A 211 23.09 -25.30 -2.13
C GLU A 211 24.58 -25.62 -2.37
N VAL A 212 25.12 -26.55 -1.59
CA VAL A 212 26.47 -27.10 -1.78
C VAL A 212 26.34 -28.54 -2.27
N ARG A 213 26.56 -28.73 -3.57
CA ARG A 213 26.54 -30.06 -4.21
C ARG A 213 27.95 -30.58 -4.44
N ARG A 214 28.04 -31.90 -4.67
CA ARG A 214 29.30 -32.54 -5.06
C ARG A 214 29.82 -31.93 -6.38
N PRO A 215 31.15 -31.85 -6.59
CA PRO A 215 32.21 -32.38 -5.74
C PRO A 215 32.46 -31.49 -4.51
N TYR A 216 32.73 -32.12 -3.36
CA TYR A 216 33.16 -31.40 -2.17
C TYR A 216 34.55 -30.82 -2.45
N GLY A 217 34.61 -29.51 -2.70
CA GLY A 217 35.79 -28.87 -3.28
C GLY A 217 35.80 -27.36 -3.07
N ALA A 218 35.69 -26.94 -1.82
CA ALA A 218 36.11 -25.61 -1.36
C ALA A 218 36.56 -25.71 0.11
N ALA A 219 37.75 -26.32 0.26
CA ALA A 219 38.78 -26.28 1.32
C ALA A 219 38.46 -26.18 2.84
N GLU A 220 39.40 -26.78 3.59
CA GLU A 220 39.73 -26.64 5.02
C GLU A 220 39.77 -25.20 5.53
#